data_AF-A0A8B9HM78-F1
#
_entry.id   AF-A0A8B9HM78-F1
#
_cell.length_a   1.000
_cell.length_b   1.000
_cell.length_c   1.000
_cell.angle_alpha   90.00
_cell.angle_beta   90.00
_cell.angle_gamma   90.00
#
_symmetry.space_group_name_H-M   'P 1'
#
loop_
_entity.id
_entity.type
_entity.pdbx_description
1 polymer ?
#
loop_
_entity_poly.entity_id
_entity_poly.type
_entity_poly.pdbx_seq_one_letter_code
_entity_poly.pdbx_strand_id
1 'polypeptide(L)'
;MQTDGCASRRKTGMEFKHYVNDSLMRFFDQCKKFVETVENNKTALKEVEIFKSSKEMHEVRMRMANRLKIPYSEITSEMVEAAFFLCAYEFAIKSENTAWCNLLDETDAEVIEYKNDLKQYWKRGYGHEINSKSSCALFHDLFRRLDQASYDYRFGEVTKAVTIQVGHAETLLPLLSLMGFFRDETPLTAENFSQQHGRKFRTSGIVPYAANLLFVLYECSDGFRLQFYLNEKPMFFPNINHPAPLYQTIRNQYSYLLDGCDFKKECELPKVTLKNTEL
;
A
#
# COMPACT_ATOMS: atom_id res chain seq x y z
N MET A 1 -48.39 -30.83 -1.22
CA MET A 1 -47.34 -30.22 -0.37
C MET A 1 -46.88 -28.96 -1.09
N GLN A 2 -47.46 -27.83 -0.70
CA GLN A 2 -47.09 -26.49 -1.17
C GLN A 2 -45.71 -26.14 -0.62
N THR A 3 -44.77 -25.78 -1.50
CA THR A 3 -43.61 -24.97 -1.12
C THR A 3 -43.94 -23.52 -1.44
N ASP A 4 -44.70 -22.90 -0.55
CA ASP A 4 -44.94 -21.46 -0.57
C ASP A 4 -43.67 -20.71 -0.12
N GLY A 5 -43.24 -19.72 -0.90
CA GLY A 5 -43.00 -18.41 -0.29
C GLY A 5 -41.57 -17.92 -0.01
N CYS A 6 -40.51 -18.40 -0.67
CA CYS A 6 -39.24 -17.66 -0.69
C CYS A 6 -39.13 -16.76 -1.94
N ALA A 7 -39.94 -15.72 -1.99
CA ALA A 7 -39.72 -14.62 -2.93
C ALA A 7 -38.51 -13.80 -2.45
N SER A 8 -37.41 -13.84 -3.22
CA SER A 8 -36.36 -12.81 -3.11
C SER A 8 -37.01 -11.48 -3.48
N ARG A 9 -37.35 -10.67 -2.47
CA ARG A 9 -37.58 -9.24 -2.70
C ARG A 9 -36.24 -8.68 -3.17
N ARG A 10 -36.04 -8.56 -4.49
CA ARG A 10 -35.11 -7.60 -5.05
C ARG A 10 -35.52 -6.25 -4.47
N LYS A 11 -34.82 -5.78 -3.43
CA LYS A 11 -34.83 -4.36 -3.09
C LYS A 11 -34.26 -3.66 -4.31
N THR A 12 -35.15 -3.12 -5.13
CA THR A 12 -34.82 -2.10 -6.13
C THR A 12 -33.97 -1.03 -5.44
N GLY A 13 -32.73 -0.88 -5.93
CA GLY A 13 -31.82 0.23 -5.69
C GLY A 13 -31.78 0.79 -4.27
N MET A 14 -31.03 0.15 -3.37
CA MET A 14 -30.55 0.88 -2.20
C MET A 14 -29.51 1.88 -2.70
N GLU A 15 -29.91 3.13 -2.87
CA GLU A 15 -29.03 4.19 -3.33
C GLU A 15 -28.05 4.55 -2.20
N PHE A 16 -26.82 4.05 -2.31
CA PHE A 16 -25.75 4.42 -1.40
C PHE A 16 -25.27 5.81 -1.75
N LYS A 17 -25.47 6.78 -0.84
CA LYS A 17 -24.82 8.08 -0.93
C LYS A 17 -23.33 7.90 -0.68
N HIS A 18 -22.52 8.16 -1.69
CA HIS A 18 -21.06 8.24 -1.55
C HIS A 18 -20.63 9.70 -1.48
N TYR A 19 -19.50 9.93 -0.82
CA TYR A 19 -18.89 11.26 -0.70
C TYR A 19 -17.44 11.16 -1.15
N VAL A 20 -17.02 12.08 -2.01
CA VAL A 20 -15.62 12.17 -2.46
C VAL A 20 -14.85 13.06 -1.49
N ASN A 21 -13.75 12.54 -0.95
CA ASN A 21 -12.85 13.28 -0.05
C ASN A 21 -11.39 13.00 -0.43
N ASP A 22 -10.92 13.68 -1.46
CA ASP A 22 -9.56 13.51 -1.97
C ASP A 22 -8.50 13.99 -0.98
N SER A 23 -8.80 14.98 -0.13
CA SER A 23 -7.87 15.41 0.92
C SER A 23 -7.56 14.30 1.92
N LEU A 24 -8.48 13.35 2.10
CA LEU A 24 -8.29 12.20 2.99
C LEU A 24 -7.80 10.96 2.24
N MET A 25 -8.36 10.65 1.07
CA MET A 25 -8.07 9.39 0.35
C MET A 25 -6.94 9.52 -0.66
N ARG A 26 -6.60 10.74 -1.07
CA ARG A 26 -5.50 11.10 -1.98
C ARG A 26 -4.57 12.13 -1.36
N PHE A 27 -4.33 12.02 -0.05
CA PHE A 27 -3.47 12.93 0.73
C PHE A 27 -2.09 13.17 0.06
N PHE A 28 -1.57 12.17 -0.66
CA PHE A 28 -0.26 12.20 -1.30
C PHE A 28 -0.19 13.22 -2.44
N ASP A 29 -1.30 13.44 -3.17
CA ASP A 29 -1.36 14.45 -4.24
C ASP A 29 -1.32 15.88 -3.67
N GLN A 30 -1.73 16.06 -2.41
CA GLN A 30 -1.79 17.36 -1.73
C GLN A 30 -0.56 17.62 -0.86
N CYS A 31 0.32 16.63 -0.70
CA CYS A 31 1.50 16.75 0.14
C CYS A 31 2.65 17.38 -0.65
N LYS A 32 2.81 18.71 -0.57
CA LYS A 32 3.80 19.45 -1.37
C LYS A 32 5.22 18.91 -1.24
N LYS A 33 5.69 18.63 -0.01
CA LYS A 33 7.01 18.03 0.21
C LYS A 33 7.18 16.71 -0.53
N PHE A 34 6.22 15.81 -0.45
CA PHE A 34 6.25 14.54 -1.18
C PHE A 34 6.31 14.74 -2.69
N VAL A 35 5.44 15.61 -3.22
CA VAL A 35 5.38 15.89 -4.66
C VAL A 35 6.73 16.41 -5.16
N GLU A 36 7.33 17.37 -4.47
CA GLU A 36 8.60 17.96 -4.93
C GLU A 36 9.81 17.06 -4.69
N THR A 37 9.90 16.40 -3.53
CA THR A 37 11.11 15.64 -3.16
C THR A 37 11.10 14.19 -3.63
N VAL A 38 9.94 13.65 -4.03
CA VAL A 38 9.77 12.25 -4.45
C VAL A 38 9.13 12.13 -5.83
N GLU A 39 7.94 12.67 -6.07
CA GLU A 39 7.26 12.52 -7.38
C GLU A 39 8.05 13.17 -8.52
N ASN A 40 8.41 14.43 -8.33
CA ASN A 40 9.10 15.23 -9.34
C ASN A 40 10.63 15.01 -9.31
N ASN A 41 11.14 14.32 -8.29
CA ASN A 41 12.56 14.10 -8.11
C ASN A 41 13.02 12.79 -8.78
N LYS A 42 13.71 12.92 -9.91
CA LYS A 42 14.24 11.77 -10.67
C LYS A 42 15.20 10.90 -9.86
N THR A 43 15.86 11.44 -8.84
CA THR A 43 16.80 10.67 -8.00
C THR A 43 16.10 9.84 -6.92
N ALA A 44 14.83 10.13 -6.62
CA ALA A 44 14.08 9.44 -5.56
C ALA A 44 13.86 7.95 -5.85
N LEU A 45 13.96 7.53 -7.11
CA LEU A 45 13.80 6.15 -7.58
C LEU A 45 15.08 5.58 -8.19
N LYS A 46 16.26 6.09 -7.80
CA LYS A 46 17.56 5.68 -8.33
C LYS A 46 17.74 4.15 -8.31
N GLU A 47 17.33 3.48 -7.23
CA GLU A 47 17.41 2.02 -7.09
C GLU A 47 16.63 1.28 -8.19
N VAL A 48 15.49 1.81 -8.64
CA VAL A 48 14.71 1.21 -9.73
C VAL A 48 15.47 1.28 -11.04
N GLU A 49 16.07 2.43 -11.34
CA GLU A 49 16.81 2.65 -12.59
C GLU A 49 18.12 1.84 -12.62
N ILE A 50 18.80 1.69 -11.48
CA ILE A 50 19.95 0.76 -11.37
C ILE A 50 19.48 -0.68 -11.62
N PHE A 51 18.37 -1.10 -10.98
CA PHE A 51 17.89 -2.48 -11.10
C PHE A 51 17.45 -2.84 -12.52
N LYS A 52 16.86 -1.90 -13.27
CA LYS A 52 16.54 -2.13 -14.70
C LYS A 52 17.77 -2.49 -15.55
N SER A 53 18.95 -2.03 -15.13
CA SER A 53 20.23 -2.29 -15.80
C SER A 53 21.02 -3.44 -15.14
N SER A 54 20.43 -4.14 -14.17
CA SER A 54 21.11 -5.21 -13.44
C SER A 54 21.30 -6.48 -14.28
N LYS A 55 22.13 -7.39 -13.78
CA LYS A 55 22.35 -8.70 -14.38
C LYS A 55 21.05 -9.50 -14.44
N GLU A 56 20.25 -9.45 -13.39
CA GLU A 56 18.96 -10.14 -13.28
C GLU A 56 18.01 -9.70 -14.39
N MET A 57 17.83 -8.39 -14.58
CA MET A 57 16.95 -7.87 -15.63
C MET A 57 17.51 -8.14 -17.03
N HIS A 58 18.84 -8.12 -17.19
CA HIS A 58 19.50 -8.53 -18.43
C HIS A 58 19.16 -9.98 -18.81
N GLU A 59 19.21 -10.90 -17.86
CA GLU A 59 18.88 -12.32 -18.08
C GLU A 59 17.41 -12.51 -18.47
N VAL A 60 16.48 -11.80 -17.83
CA VAL A 60 15.05 -11.83 -18.21
C VAL A 60 14.84 -11.37 -19.65
N ARG A 61 15.47 -10.25 -20.03
CA ARG A 61 15.41 -9.72 -21.40
C ARG A 61 15.98 -10.71 -22.41
N MET A 62 17.10 -11.36 -22.10
CA MET A 62 17.70 -12.40 -22.94
C MET A 62 16.76 -13.60 -23.12
N ARG A 63 16.13 -14.09 -22.05
CA ARG A 63 15.17 -15.20 -22.12
C ARG A 63 13.93 -14.83 -22.94
N MET A 64 13.39 -13.63 -22.77
CA MET A 64 12.26 -13.13 -23.56
C MET A 64 12.63 -13.01 -25.05
N ALA A 65 13.78 -12.43 -25.39
CA ALA A 65 14.26 -12.31 -26.76
C ALA A 65 14.40 -13.69 -27.44
N ASN A 66 14.94 -14.67 -26.71
CA ASN A 66 15.07 -16.05 -27.18
C ASN A 66 13.71 -16.71 -27.44
N ARG A 67 12.72 -16.52 -26.55
CA ARG A 67 11.35 -17.04 -26.73
C ARG A 67 10.67 -16.43 -27.95
N LEU A 68 10.87 -15.14 -28.18
CA LEU A 68 10.31 -14.40 -29.33
C LEU A 68 11.10 -14.61 -30.63
N LYS A 69 12.31 -15.17 -30.56
CA LYS A 69 13.25 -15.34 -31.69
C LYS A 69 13.61 -14.02 -32.38
N ILE A 70 13.85 -12.97 -31.59
CA ILE A 70 14.29 -11.66 -32.08
C ILE A 70 15.61 -11.24 -31.43
N PRO A 71 16.36 -10.28 -32.00
CA PRO A 71 17.60 -9.80 -31.41
C PRO A 71 17.38 -9.20 -30.01
N TYR A 72 18.29 -9.47 -29.08
CA TYR A 72 18.25 -8.91 -27.72
C TYR A 72 18.19 -7.37 -27.70
N SER A 73 18.82 -6.71 -28.68
CA SER A 73 18.81 -5.25 -28.81
C SER A 73 17.39 -4.67 -28.98
N GLU A 74 16.44 -5.46 -29.46
CA GLU A 74 15.05 -5.06 -29.66
C GLU A 74 14.20 -5.18 -28.38
N ILE A 75 14.70 -5.83 -27.32
CA ILE A 75 13.96 -6.01 -26.07
C ILE A 75 14.51 -5.07 -25.00
N THR A 76 13.68 -4.14 -24.52
CA THR A 76 14.00 -3.26 -23.39
C THR A 76 13.43 -3.79 -22.06
N SER A 77 13.91 -3.26 -20.92
CA SER A 77 13.32 -3.55 -19.60
C SER A 77 11.84 -3.14 -19.53
N GLU A 78 11.47 -2.05 -20.17
CA GLU A 78 10.11 -1.53 -20.25
C GLU A 78 9.19 -2.47 -21.02
N MET A 79 9.69 -3.11 -22.08
CA MET A 79 8.93 -4.12 -22.83
C MET A 79 8.71 -5.39 -22.00
N VAL A 80 9.71 -5.83 -21.24
CA VAL A 80 9.58 -6.95 -20.31
C VAL A 80 8.50 -6.66 -19.26
N GLU A 81 8.54 -5.49 -18.66
CA GLU A 81 7.53 -5.04 -17.70
C GLU A 81 6.13 -4.92 -18.33
N ALA A 82 6.04 -4.40 -19.57
CA ALA A 82 4.79 -4.31 -20.29
C ALA A 82 4.19 -5.71 -20.56
N ALA A 83 4.99 -6.69 -20.97
CA ALA A 83 4.53 -8.07 -21.16
C ALA A 83 4.01 -8.68 -19.84
N PHE A 84 4.69 -8.44 -18.72
CA PHE A 84 4.25 -8.88 -17.40
C PHE A 84 2.88 -8.28 -17.03
N PHE A 85 2.70 -6.96 -17.21
CA PHE A 85 1.42 -6.33 -16.90
C PHE A 85 0.31 -6.70 -17.90
N LEU A 86 0.62 -6.91 -19.18
CA LEU A 86 -0.36 -7.41 -20.14
C LEU A 86 -0.85 -8.80 -19.76
N CYS A 87 0.04 -9.70 -19.35
CA CYS A 87 -0.34 -10.99 -18.78
C CYS A 87 -1.28 -10.80 -17.56
N ALA A 88 -0.87 -9.98 -16.59
CA ALA A 88 -1.66 -9.76 -15.37
C ALA A 88 -3.04 -9.14 -15.64
N TYR A 89 -3.13 -8.14 -16.53
CA TYR A 89 -4.38 -7.48 -16.89
C TYR A 89 -5.30 -8.40 -17.68
N GLU A 90 -4.78 -9.13 -18.66
CA GLU A 90 -5.62 -10.06 -19.42
C GLU A 90 -6.12 -11.20 -18.53
N PHE A 91 -5.28 -11.72 -17.63
CA PHE A 91 -5.71 -12.69 -16.64
C PHE A 91 -6.81 -12.11 -15.74
N ALA A 92 -6.64 -10.90 -15.21
CA ALA A 92 -7.63 -10.28 -14.32
C ALA A 92 -8.98 -9.99 -15.02
N ILE A 93 -8.95 -9.63 -16.31
CA ILE A 93 -10.15 -9.27 -17.08
C ILE A 93 -10.85 -10.50 -17.66
N LYS A 94 -10.08 -11.44 -18.22
CA LYS A 94 -10.60 -12.58 -19.00
C LYS A 94 -10.55 -13.90 -18.25
N SER A 95 -9.84 -13.98 -17.13
CA SER A 95 -9.53 -15.23 -16.42
C SER A 95 -8.79 -16.26 -17.29
N GLU A 96 -7.95 -15.78 -18.21
CA GLU A 96 -7.21 -16.61 -19.17
C GLU A 96 -5.69 -16.37 -19.03
N ASN A 97 -4.92 -17.46 -19.11
CA ASN A 97 -3.47 -17.37 -19.29
C ASN A 97 -3.18 -17.11 -20.77
N THR A 98 -2.82 -15.87 -21.09
CA THR A 98 -2.64 -15.45 -22.49
C THR A 98 -1.21 -15.65 -22.97
N ALA A 99 -0.99 -15.42 -24.27
CA ALA A 99 0.33 -15.55 -24.87
C ALA A 99 1.39 -14.66 -24.21
N TRP A 100 0.99 -13.54 -23.59
CA TRP A 100 1.89 -12.68 -22.81
C TRP A 100 2.47 -13.39 -21.61
N CYS A 101 1.69 -14.23 -20.92
CA CYS A 101 2.14 -15.00 -19.77
C CYS A 101 3.20 -16.04 -20.16
N ASN A 102 3.13 -16.57 -21.39
CA ASN A 102 4.10 -17.56 -21.90
C ASN A 102 5.49 -16.97 -22.21
N LEU A 103 5.64 -15.63 -22.20
CA LEU A 103 6.92 -14.96 -22.43
C LEU A 103 7.82 -14.98 -21.19
N LEU A 104 7.26 -15.29 -20.03
CA LEU A 104 7.88 -15.18 -18.72
C LEU A 104 7.72 -16.51 -17.98
N ASP A 105 8.74 -16.92 -17.24
CA ASP A 105 8.60 -17.96 -16.23
C ASP A 105 8.51 -17.36 -14.82
N GLU A 106 8.41 -18.23 -13.81
CA GLU A 106 8.32 -17.81 -12.41
C GLU A 106 9.55 -17.01 -11.97
N THR A 107 10.76 -17.40 -12.39
CA THR A 107 11.99 -16.68 -12.04
C THR A 107 12.06 -15.31 -12.71
N ASP A 108 11.55 -15.18 -13.94
CA ASP A 108 11.38 -13.89 -14.60
C ASP A 108 10.39 -13.01 -13.84
N ALA A 109 9.26 -13.59 -13.44
CA ALA A 109 8.22 -12.90 -12.68
C ALA A 109 8.73 -12.41 -11.32
N GLU A 110 9.55 -13.18 -10.60
CA GLU A 110 10.16 -12.75 -9.33
C GLU A 110 11.10 -11.55 -9.49
N VAL A 111 11.90 -11.51 -10.57
CA VAL A 111 12.77 -10.36 -10.87
C VAL A 111 11.93 -9.11 -11.16
N ILE A 112 10.86 -9.25 -11.96
CA ILE A 112 9.98 -8.13 -12.30
C ILE A 112 9.17 -7.68 -11.08
N GLU A 113 8.71 -8.61 -10.25
CA GLU A 113 8.04 -8.31 -8.97
C GLU A 113 8.97 -7.51 -8.05
N TYR A 114 10.23 -7.93 -7.91
CA TYR A 114 11.19 -7.19 -7.09
C TYR A 114 11.45 -5.78 -7.62
N LYS A 115 11.55 -5.60 -8.93
CA LYS A 115 11.64 -4.28 -9.56
C LYS A 115 10.44 -3.39 -9.23
N ASN A 116 9.24 -3.97 -9.21
CA ASN A 116 8.01 -3.27 -8.85
C ASN A 116 7.95 -2.96 -7.35
N ASP A 117 8.41 -3.87 -6.50
CA ASP A 117 8.53 -3.64 -5.07
C ASP A 117 9.53 -2.54 -4.76
N LEU A 118 10.68 -2.50 -5.44
CA LEU A 118 11.63 -1.38 -5.34
C LEU A 118 10.95 -0.05 -5.66
N LYS A 119 10.20 0.00 -6.76
CA LYS A 119 9.46 1.20 -7.13
C LYS A 119 8.53 1.63 -6.01
N GLN A 120 7.71 0.74 -5.46
CA GLN A 120 6.77 1.09 -4.41
C GLN A 120 7.44 1.37 -3.06
N TYR A 121 8.53 0.67 -2.73
CA TYR A 121 9.31 0.89 -1.52
C TYR A 121 9.86 2.31 -1.50
N TRP A 122 10.51 2.72 -2.60
CA TRP A 122 11.12 4.04 -2.73
C TRP A 122 10.09 5.15 -2.99
N LYS A 123 8.96 4.84 -3.61
CA LYS A 123 7.95 5.84 -4.00
C LYS A 123 6.81 6.03 -2.99
N ARG A 124 6.46 5.01 -2.21
CA ARG A 124 5.25 4.96 -1.35
C ARG A 124 5.48 4.35 0.03
N GLY A 125 6.52 3.54 0.18
CA GLY A 125 6.87 2.86 1.42
C GLY A 125 8.05 3.52 2.14
N TYR A 126 8.99 2.70 2.57
CA TYR A 126 10.07 3.08 3.50
C TYR A 126 11.26 3.82 2.90
N GLY A 127 11.30 4.07 1.59
CA GLY A 127 12.48 4.69 0.97
C GLY A 127 12.70 6.16 1.35
N HIS A 128 11.63 6.91 1.61
CA HIS A 128 11.72 8.30 2.10
C HIS A 128 10.73 8.52 3.24
N GLU A 129 11.15 9.21 4.29
CA GLU A 129 10.31 9.46 5.47
C GLU A 129 8.97 10.13 5.12
N ILE A 130 8.98 11.05 4.15
CA ILE A 130 7.78 11.76 3.72
C ILE A 130 6.74 10.85 3.05
N ASN A 131 7.15 9.71 2.49
CA ASN A 131 6.23 8.76 1.85
C ASN A 131 5.16 8.32 2.85
N SER A 132 5.56 7.75 3.98
CA SER A 132 4.63 7.31 5.02
C SER A 132 3.97 8.50 5.73
N LYS A 133 4.73 9.56 6.03
CA LYS A 133 4.19 10.73 6.75
C LYS A 133 3.14 11.52 5.98
N SER A 134 3.13 11.43 4.64
CA SER A 134 2.03 12.00 3.87
C SER A 134 0.65 11.44 4.28
N SER A 135 0.60 10.24 4.88
CA SER A 135 -0.65 9.60 5.34
C SER A 135 -1.12 10.02 6.73
N CYS A 136 -0.46 10.98 7.41
CA CYS A 136 -0.85 11.43 8.74
C CYS A 136 -2.36 11.74 8.84
N ALA A 137 -2.93 12.44 7.85
CA ALA A 137 -4.35 12.81 7.86
C ALA A 137 -5.28 11.59 7.92
N LEU A 138 -4.96 10.53 7.16
CA LEU A 138 -5.73 9.28 7.17
C LEU A 138 -5.53 8.50 8.48
N PHE A 139 -4.30 8.47 8.99
CA PHE A 139 -3.99 7.86 10.28
C PHE A 139 -4.80 8.49 11.43
N HIS A 140 -4.84 9.83 11.51
CA HIS A 140 -5.64 10.54 12.51
C HIS A 140 -7.14 10.33 12.31
N ASP A 141 -7.64 10.33 11.07
CA ASP A 141 -9.06 10.08 10.81
C ASP A 141 -9.50 8.69 11.28
N LEU A 142 -8.67 7.66 11.05
CA LEU A 142 -8.91 6.29 11.51
C LEU A 142 -9.06 6.24 13.04
N PHE A 143 -8.07 6.73 13.79
CA PHE A 143 -8.10 6.67 15.25
C PHE A 143 -9.18 7.55 15.85
N ARG A 144 -9.45 8.73 15.26
CA ARG A 144 -10.57 9.58 15.68
C ARG A 144 -11.91 8.87 15.55
N ARG A 145 -12.12 8.06 14.50
CA ARG A 145 -13.35 7.27 14.34
C ARG A 145 -13.45 6.14 15.35
N LEU A 146 -12.34 5.46 15.64
CA LEU A 146 -12.30 4.42 16.67
C LEU A 146 -12.58 5.01 18.06
N ASP A 147 -11.99 6.17 18.37
CA ASP A 147 -12.26 6.92 19.60
C ASP A 147 -13.74 7.32 19.69
N GLN A 148 -14.31 7.88 18.62
CA GLN A 148 -15.73 8.24 18.58
C GLN A 148 -16.63 7.02 18.76
N ALA A 149 -16.35 5.90 18.08
CA ALA A 149 -17.13 4.67 18.22
C ALA A 149 -17.08 4.12 19.65
N SER A 150 -15.90 4.17 20.29
CA SER A 150 -15.72 3.75 21.68
C SER A 150 -16.50 4.64 22.67
N TYR A 151 -16.56 5.95 22.41
CA TYR A 151 -17.30 6.92 23.20
C TYR A 151 -18.81 6.73 23.02
N ASP A 152 -19.28 6.64 21.78
CA ASP A 152 -20.70 6.48 21.44
C ASP A 152 -21.24 5.18 22.03
N TYR A 153 -20.48 4.08 21.98
CA TYR A 153 -20.90 2.82 22.60
C TYR A 153 -21.06 2.92 24.12
N ARG A 154 -20.19 3.68 24.81
CA ARG A 154 -20.23 3.79 26.28
C ARG A 154 -21.26 4.79 26.80
N PHE A 155 -21.46 5.90 26.09
CA PHE A 155 -22.13 7.07 26.63
C PHE A 155 -23.26 7.61 25.73
N GLY A 156 -23.46 7.04 24.55
CA GLY A 156 -24.41 7.54 23.58
C GLY A 156 -25.07 6.44 22.76
N GLU A 157 -25.39 6.77 21.51
CA GLU A 157 -25.96 5.85 20.54
C GLU A 157 -24.96 5.65 19.40
N VAL A 158 -24.68 4.40 19.05
CA VAL A 158 -23.81 4.07 17.92
C VAL A 158 -24.55 4.35 16.62
N THR A 159 -24.39 5.55 16.08
CA THR A 159 -25.02 5.96 14.81
C THR A 159 -24.26 5.51 13.56
N LYS A 160 -22.97 5.17 13.71
CA LYS A 160 -22.07 4.74 12.61
C LYS A 160 -21.30 3.49 12.98
N ALA A 161 -21.96 2.34 12.88
CA ALA A 161 -21.36 1.04 13.16
C ALA A 161 -20.24 0.64 12.16
N VAL A 162 -20.33 1.12 10.92
CA VAL A 162 -19.35 0.79 9.86
C VAL A 162 -18.99 2.06 9.07
N THR A 163 -17.69 2.24 8.80
CA THR A 163 -17.19 3.22 7.83
C THR A 163 -16.48 2.45 6.71
N ILE A 164 -16.89 2.67 5.47
CA ILE A 164 -16.24 2.11 4.28
C ILE A 164 -15.57 3.25 3.53
N GLN A 165 -14.29 3.09 3.24
CA GLN A 165 -13.49 4.04 2.46
C GLN A 165 -12.87 3.29 1.28
N VAL A 166 -12.89 3.93 0.11
CA VAL A 166 -12.30 3.39 -1.11
C VAL A 166 -11.18 4.33 -1.54
N GLY A 167 -10.00 3.76 -1.78
CA GLY A 167 -8.81 4.49 -2.18
C GLY A 167 -7.99 3.67 -3.17
N HIS A 168 -6.71 4.00 -3.27
CA HIS A 168 -5.77 3.33 -4.16
C HIS A 168 -4.73 2.52 -3.38
N ALA A 169 -3.90 1.75 -4.08
CA ALA A 169 -2.72 1.12 -3.48
C ALA A 169 -1.81 2.18 -2.82
N GLU A 170 -1.71 3.35 -3.46
CA GLU A 170 -1.01 4.54 -2.98
C GLU A 170 -1.64 5.19 -1.74
N THR A 171 -2.88 4.81 -1.38
CA THR A 171 -3.51 5.23 -0.11
C THR A 171 -3.09 4.28 1.02
N LEU A 172 -3.13 2.96 0.77
CA LEU A 172 -2.87 1.94 1.79
C LEU A 172 -1.38 1.80 2.13
N LEU A 173 -0.49 1.76 1.11
CA LEU A 173 0.94 1.53 1.33
C LEU A 173 1.59 2.56 2.28
N PRO A 174 1.38 3.88 2.11
CA PRO A 174 1.89 4.87 3.05
C PRO A 174 1.37 4.70 4.48
N LEU A 175 0.06 4.41 4.64
CA LEU A 175 -0.57 4.22 5.96
C LEU A 175 0.02 2.99 6.68
N LEU A 176 0.09 1.85 5.99
CA LEU A 176 0.68 0.62 6.54
C LEU A 176 2.15 0.85 6.91
N SER A 177 2.89 1.57 6.06
CA SER A 177 4.29 1.90 6.32
C SER A 177 4.45 2.83 7.53
N LEU A 178 3.57 3.83 7.67
CA LEU A 178 3.53 4.75 8.83
C LEU A 178 3.27 4.01 10.14
N MET A 179 2.40 3.00 10.09
CA MET A 179 2.10 2.12 11.22
C MET A 179 3.18 1.06 11.49
N GLY A 180 4.23 0.99 10.67
CA GLY A 180 5.37 0.09 10.88
C GLY A 180 5.20 -1.32 10.31
N PHE A 181 4.18 -1.58 9.48
CA PHE A 181 3.97 -2.89 8.87
C PHE A 181 4.90 -3.13 7.67
N PHE A 182 5.36 -4.37 7.52
CA PHE A 182 6.17 -4.82 6.38
C PHE A 182 7.54 -4.12 6.26
N ARG A 183 8.08 -3.62 7.37
CA ARG A 183 9.44 -3.07 7.37
C ARG A 183 10.49 -4.18 7.38
N ASP A 184 11.31 -4.20 6.34
CA ASP A 184 12.50 -5.03 6.27
C ASP A 184 13.62 -4.52 7.19
N GLU A 185 14.46 -5.43 7.67
CA GLU A 185 15.65 -5.09 8.47
C GLU A 185 16.69 -4.34 7.63
N THR A 186 16.89 -4.82 6.40
CA THR A 186 17.75 -4.17 5.41
C THR A 186 16.85 -3.56 4.32
N PRO A 187 17.03 -2.28 3.97
CA PRO A 187 16.29 -1.65 2.90
C PRO A 187 16.38 -2.41 1.57
N LEU A 188 15.31 -2.41 0.78
CA LEU A 188 15.33 -2.95 -0.57
C LEU A 188 16.16 -2.04 -1.48
N THR A 189 17.19 -2.58 -2.11
CA THR A 189 18.07 -1.88 -3.05
C THR A 189 18.21 -2.65 -4.36
N ALA A 190 18.79 -2.03 -5.38
CA ALA A 190 19.07 -2.70 -6.64
C ALA A 190 20.05 -3.88 -6.51
N GLU A 191 20.86 -3.91 -5.44
CA GLU A 191 21.98 -4.83 -5.30
C GLU A 191 21.66 -6.07 -4.45
N ASN A 192 20.55 -6.07 -3.70
CA ASN A 192 20.26 -7.12 -2.73
C ASN A 192 19.08 -8.03 -3.10
N PHE A 193 18.66 -8.10 -4.38
CA PHE A 193 17.61 -9.01 -4.85
C PHE A 193 17.80 -10.45 -4.35
N SER A 194 19.00 -11.00 -4.48
CA SER A 194 19.34 -12.38 -4.09
C SER A 194 19.23 -12.65 -2.58
N GLN A 195 19.22 -11.60 -1.76
CA GLN A 195 19.06 -11.69 -0.30
C GLN A 195 17.62 -11.40 0.14
N GLN A 196 16.77 -10.92 -0.78
CA GLN A 196 15.43 -10.39 -0.51
C GLN A 196 14.30 -11.29 -1.04
N HIS A 197 14.57 -12.58 -1.25
CA HIS A 197 13.53 -13.57 -1.57
C HIS A 197 12.47 -13.69 -0.45
N GLY A 198 12.89 -13.47 0.81
CA GLY A 198 12.02 -13.48 2.00
C GLY A 198 11.58 -12.10 2.50
N ARG A 199 11.68 -11.05 1.67
CA ARG A 199 11.35 -9.68 2.05
C ARG A 199 9.92 -9.56 2.58
N LYS A 200 9.73 -8.71 3.58
CA LYS A 200 8.43 -8.35 4.14
C LYS A 200 7.70 -7.37 3.23
N PHE A 201 8.41 -6.40 2.64
CA PHE A 201 7.84 -5.45 1.69
C PHE A 201 7.65 -6.08 0.31
N ARG A 202 6.57 -6.87 0.16
CA ARG A 202 6.19 -7.53 -1.09
C ARG A 202 4.80 -7.08 -1.52
N THR A 203 4.73 -6.15 -2.46
CA THR A 203 3.50 -5.40 -2.76
C THR A 203 2.39 -6.25 -3.35
N SER A 204 2.71 -7.33 -4.06
CA SER A 204 1.74 -8.33 -4.54
C SER A 204 0.93 -8.96 -3.40
N GLY A 205 1.51 -9.09 -2.20
CA GLY A 205 0.83 -9.61 -1.01
C GLY A 205 0.19 -8.54 -0.12
N ILE A 206 0.64 -7.29 -0.24
CA ILE A 206 0.17 -6.17 0.60
C ILE A 206 -1.01 -5.45 -0.07
N VAL A 207 -0.86 -5.07 -1.34
CA VAL A 207 -1.83 -4.29 -2.11
C VAL A 207 -2.14 -4.92 -3.48
N PRO A 208 -2.62 -6.18 -3.54
CA PRO A 208 -3.16 -6.76 -4.78
C PRO A 208 -4.41 -5.99 -5.26
N TYR A 209 -4.94 -6.37 -6.43
CA TYR A 209 -6.27 -5.91 -6.82
C TYR A 209 -7.31 -6.25 -5.75
N ALA A 210 -8.20 -5.28 -5.46
CA ALA A 210 -9.18 -5.37 -4.40
C ALA A 210 -8.60 -5.58 -2.98
N ALA A 211 -7.35 -5.16 -2.76
CA ALA A 211 -6.78 -5.12 -1.42
C ALA A 211 -7.69 -4.37 -0.45
N ASN A 212 -7.83 -4.92 0.75
CA ASN A 212 -8.72 -4.40 1.78
C ASN A 212 -8.03 -4.39 3.13
N LEU A 213 -8.35 -3.36 3.91
CA LEU A 213 -7.85 -3.14 5.24
C LEU A 213 -9.05 -2.95 6.17
N LEU A 214 -9.17 -3.79 7.20
CA LEU A 214 -10.28 -3.75 8.14
C LEU A 214 -9.76 -3.65 9.58
N PHE A 215 -10.32 -2.69 10.31
CA PHE A 215 -10.17 -2.56 11.76
C PHE A 215 -11.50 -2.91 12.41
N VAL A 216 -11.49 -3.89 13.32
CA VAL A 216 -12.67 -4.29 14.08
C VAL A 216 -12.46 -3.94 15.55
N LEU A 217 -13.30 -3.06 16.07
CA LEU A 217 -13.31 -2.67 17.48
C LEU A 217 -14.34 -3.52 18.23
N TYR A 218 -13.87 -4.42 19.09
CA TYR A 218 -14.70 -5.24 19.96
C TYR A 218 -14.83 -4.60 21.33
N GLU A 219 -15.98 -4.75 21.96
CA GLU A 219 -16.13 -4.54 23.39
C GLU A 219 -16.02 -5.89 24.10
N CYS A 220 -15.16 -5.93 25.12
CA CYS A 220 -14.86 -7.13 25.90
C CYS A 220 -14.88 -6.77 27.38
N SER A 221 -14.96 -7.78 28.26
CA SER A 221 -15.03 -7.58 29.71
C SER A 221 -13.86 -6.79 30.29
N ASP A 222 -12.70 -6.81 29.64
CA ASP A 222 -11.49 -6.08 30.04
C ASP A 222 -11.27 -4.78 29.27
N GLY A 223 -12.24 -4.37 28.45
CA GLY A 223 -12.24 -3.13 27.69
C GLY A 223 -12.31 -3.34 26.18
N PHE A 224 -12.17 -2.24 25.44
CA PHE A 224 -12.19 -2.30 23.98
C PHE A 224 -10.92 -2.96 23.44
N ARG A 225 -11.08 -3.81 22.43
CA ARG A 225 -10.00 -4.53 21.75
C ARG A 225 -10.06 -4.26 20.26
N LEU A 226 -8.90 -4.08 19.63
CA LEU A 226 -8.80 -3.74 18.21
C LEU A 226 -8.14 -4.89 17.46
N GLN A 227 -8.86 -5.46 16.50
CA GLN A 227 -8.32 -6.46 15.58
C GLN A 227 -8.10 -5.85 14.20
N PHE A 228 -7.00 -6.23 13.57
CA PHE A 228 -6.56 -5.71 12.28
C PHE A 228 -6.52 -6.87 11.28
N TYR A 229 -7.10 -6.64 10.10
CA TYR A 229 -7.10 -7.57 8.99
C TYR A 229 -6.58 -6.87 7.73
N LEU A 230 -5.70 -7.54 7.01
CA LEU A 230 -5.25 -7.13 5.69
C LEU A 230 -5.51 -8.26 4.71
N ASN A 231 -6.21 -7.97 3.62
CA ASN A 231 -6.60 -8.95 2.61
C ASN A 231 -7.27 -10.17 3.27
N GLU A 232 -8.29 -9.88 4.10
CA GLU A 232 -9.09 -10.84 4.87
C GLU A 232 -8.30 -11.72 5.87
N LYS A 233 -7.00 -11.49 6.06
CA LYS A 233 -6.18 -12.25 6.99
C LYS A 233 -5.96 -11.46 8.27
N PRO A 234 -6.18 -12.08 9.46
CA PRO A 234 -5.88 -11.43 10.72
C PRO A 234 -4.37 -11.20 10.83
N MET A 235 -4.01 -10.03 11.34
CA MET A 235 -2.63 -9.56 11.36
C MET A 235 -2.32 -8.97 12.74
N PHE A 236 -1.11 -9.20 13.23
CA PHE A 236 -0.66 -8.66 14.51
C PHE A 236 -0.08 -7.27 14.29
N PHE A 237 -0.39 -6.35 15.21
CA PHE A 237 0.27 -5.05 15.22
C PHE A 237 1.78 -5.25 15.47
N PRO A 238 2.66 -4.47 14.81
CA PRO A 238 4.09 -4.56 15.03
C PRO A 238 4.42 -4.47 16.52
N ASN A 239 5.29 -5.35 17.01
CA ASN A 239 5.72 -5.44 18.40
C ASN A 239 4.63 -5.82 19.43
N ILE A 240 3.46 -6.30 18.99
CA ILE A 240 2.39 -6.78 19.87
C ILE A 240 1.99 -8.21 19.50
N ASN A 241 2.29 -9.16 20.38
CA ASN A 241 1.96 -10.58 20.18
C ASN A 241 0.56 -10.92 20.71
N HIS A 242 -0.47 -10.29 20.16
CA HIS A 242 -1.86 -10.58 20.49
C HIS A 242 -2.75 -10.31 19.27
N PRO A 243 -3.73 -11.19 18.93
CA PRO A 243 -4.57 -11.03 17.72
C PRO A 243 -5.52 -9.83 17.79
N ALA A 244 -6.06 -9.52 18.96
CA ALA A 244 -6.92 -8.36 19.22
C ALA A 244 -6.53 -7.65 20.54
N PRO A 245 -5.40 -6.91 20.57
CA PRO A 245 -4.92 -6.25 21.78
C PRO A 245 -5.89 -5.18 22.28
N LEU A 246 -5.73 -4.77 23.55
CA LEU A 246 -6.48 -3.65 24.10
C LEU A 246 -6.27 -2.41 23.23
N TYR A 247 -7.36 -1.73 22.89
CA TYR A 247 -7.33 -0.55 22.04
C TYR A 247 -6.41 0.53 22.64
N GLN A 248 -6.41 0.68 23.96
CA GLN A 248 -5.51 1.61 24.65
C GLN A 248 -4.03 1.23 24.50
N THR A 249 -3.67 -0.05 24.44
CA THR A 249 -2.29 -0.48 24.15
C THR A 249 -1.87 -0.03 22.75
N ILE A 250 -2.75 -0.14 21.76
CA ILE A 250 -2.50 0.35 20.40
C ILE A 250 -2.34 1.87 20.38
N ARG A 251 -3.22 2.61 21.06
CA ARG A 251 -3.09 4.08 21.19
C ARG A 251 -1.77 4.47 21.82
N ASN A 252 -1.35 3.79 22.88
CA ASN A 252 -0.06 4.05 23.53
C ASN A 252 1.12 3.75 22.61
N GLN A 253 1.09 2.67 21.82
CA GLN A 253 2.14 2.35 20.85
C GLN A 253 2.32 3.45 19.81
N TYR A 254 1.22 4.05 19.35
CA TYR A 254 1.25 5.10 18.32
C TYR A 254 1.08 6.52 18.87
N SER A 255 1.29 6.75 20.17
CA SER A 255 1.11 8.07 20.79
C SER A 255 1.95 9.16 20.11
N TYR A 256 3.20 8.85 19.76
CA TYR A 256 4.09 9.77 19.04
C TYR A 256 3.52 10.24 17.68
N LEU A 257 2.74 9.39 17.00
CA LEU A 257 2.03 9.78 15.78
C LEU A 257 0.75 10.53 16.12
N LEU A 258 -0.04 10.02 17.07
CA LEU A 258 -1.31 10.63 17.49
C LEU A 258 -1.16 12.04 18.05
N ASP A 259 0.00 12.35 18.63
CA ASP A 259 0.29 13.67 19.20
C ASP A 259 1.16 14.54 18.27
N GLY A 260 1.85 13.94 17.28
CA GLY A 260 2.93 14.60 16.53
C GLY A 260 2.84 14.61 15.00
N CYS A 261 2.08 13.71 14.37
CA CYS A 261 2.03 13.55 12.91
C CYS A 261 1.10 14.59 12.28
N ASP A 262 1.51 15.86 12.16
CA ASP A 262 0.67 16.88 11.52
C ASP A 262 0.88 16.92 10.01
N PHE A 263 -0.15 16.59 9.22
CA PHE A 263 -0.07 16.56 7.75
C PHE A 263 0.44 17.89 7.16
N LYS A 264 -0.01 19.04 7.67
CA LYS A 264 0.39 20.33 7.10
C LYS A 264 1.87 20.57 7.34
N LYS A 265 2.35 20.40 8.58
CA LYS A 265 3.76 20.56 8.93
C LYS A 265 4.65 19.56 8.20
N GLU A 266 4.25 18.30 8.11
CA GLU A 266 5.06 17.26 7.47
C GLU A 266 5.16 17.48 5.95
N CYS A 267 4.11 18.04 5.34
CA CYS A 267 4.07 18.33 3.91
C CYS A 267 4.56 19.74 3.53
N GLU A 268 4.98 20.56 4.50
CA GLU A 268 5.66 21.82 4.22
C GLU A 268 7.05 21.57 3.61
N LEU A 269 7.42 22.37 2.62
CA LEU A 269 8.76 22.32 2.06
C LEU A 269 9.78 22.86 3.08
N PRO A 270 11.01 22.31 3.09
CA PRO A 270 12.10 22.90 3.87
C PRO A 270 12.25 24.39 3.50
N LYS A 271 12.33 25.27 4.51
CA LYS A 271 12.70 26.66 4.27
C LYS A 271 14.10 26.68 3.69
N VAL A 272 14.24 27.14 2.44
CA VAL A 272 15.56 27.36 1.82
C VAL A 272 16.26 28.41 2.68
N THR A 273 17.22 27.98 3.49
CA THR A 273 18.10 28.92 4.18
C THR A 273 19.11 29.35 3.13
N LEU A 274 18.86 30.50 2.49
CA LEU A 274 19.87 31.19 1.71
C LEU A 274 21.02 31.51 2.67
N LYS A 275 22.01 30.61 2.75
CA LYS A 275 23.33 31.03 3.22
C LYS A 275 23.83 31.97 2.15
N ASN A 276 23.79 33.27 2.44
CA ASN A 276 24.54 34.27 1.70
C ASN A 276 26.01 33.85 1.77
N THR A 277 26.48 33.15 0.74
CA THR A 277 27.90 33.13 0.42
C THR A 277 28.17 34.49 -0.21
N GLU A 278 28.48 35.47 0.63
CA GLU A 278 29.08 36.73 0.18
C GLU A 278 30.44 36.43 -0.44
N LEU A 279 30.75 37.19 -1.50
CA LEU A 279 32.00 37.17 -2.27
C LEU A 279 33.24 37.35 -1.40
#